data_AF-A0A9D8L3L0-F1
#
_entry.id   AF-A0A9D8L3L0-F1
#
_cell.length_a   1.000
_cell.length_b   1.000
_cell.length_c   1.000
_cell.angle_alpha   90.00
_cell.angle_beta   90.00
_cell.angle_gamma   90.00
#
_symmetry.space_group_name_H-M   'P 1'
#
loop_
_entity.id
_entity.type
_entity.pdbx_description
1 polymer ?
#
loop_
_entity_poly.entity_id
_entity_poly.type
_entity_poly.pdbx_seq_one_letter_code
_entity_poly.pdbx_strand_id
1 'polypeptide(L)'
;MLKSIDPALNADVLYALRAMGHGDDVVLADMNFPADAIARETTLGRLLRMENIDSGRAARAVLSVLPLDSFVKKPAERMEVVGK
;
A
#
# COMPACT_ATOMS: atom_id res chain seq x y z
N MET A 1 -18.16 4.33 -5.44
CA MET A 1 -17.42 3.77 -6.61
C MET A 1 -17.30 4.85 -7.66
N LEU A 2 -16.09 5.09 -8.16
CA LEU A 2 -15.81 6.07 -9.22
C LEU A 2 -15.59 5.34 -10.56
N LYS A 3 -15.80 6.04 -11.68
CA LYS A 3 -15.58 5.46 -13.01
C LYS A 3 -14.10 5.16 -13.21
N SER A 4 -13.78 3.95 -13.68
CA SER A 4 -12.42 3.50 -13.99
C SER A 4 -11.45 3.47 -12.81
N ILE A 5 -11.95 3.48 -11.57
CA ILE A 5 -11.13 3.34 -10.35
C ILE A 5 -11.60 2.09 -9.62
N ASP A 6 -10.64 1.26 -9.19
CA ASP A 6 -10.93 0.05 -8.43
C ASP A 6 -11.73 0.38 -7.16
N PRO A 7 -12.92 -0.22 -6.94
CA PRO A 7 -13.77 0.11 -5.80
C PRO A 7 -13.19 -0.28 -4.44
N ALA A 8 -12.13 -1.10 -4.38
CA ALA A 8 -11.41 -1.39 -3.14
C ALA A 8 -10.60 -0.18 -2.65
N LEU A 9 -10.31 0.79 -3.52
CA LEU A 9 -9.62 2.03 -3.15
C LEU A 9 -10.64 3.02 -2.55
N ASN A 10 -10.70 3.05 -1.22
CA ASN A 10 -11.48 4.06 -0.51
C ASN A 10 -10.83 5.46 -0.61
N ALA A 11 -11.53 6.48 -0.11
CA ALA A 11 -11.10 7.87 -0.23
C ALA A 11 -9.74 8.15 0.43
N ASP A 12 -9.47 7.57 1.60
CA ASP A 12 -8.22 7.76 2.32
C ASP A 12 -7.03 7.13 1.57
N VAL A 13 -7.22 5.92 1.04
CA VAL A 13 -6.20 5.23 0.24
C VAL A 13 -5.92 6.02 -1.04
N LEU A 14 -6.96 6.48 -1.75
CA LEU A 14 -6.78 7.31 -2.95
C LEU A 14 -6.04 8.62 -2.65
N TYR A 15 -6.38 9.27 -1.54
CA TYR A 15 -5.69 10.48 -1.10
C TYR A 15 -4.19 10.22 -0.89
N ALA A 16 -3.87 9.17 -0.12
CA ALA A 16 -2.48 8.81 0.16
C ALA A 16 -1.70 8.51 -1.13
N LEU A 17 -2.21 7.62 -1.97
CA LEU A 17 -1.55 7.24 -3.22
C LEU A 17 -1.37 8.42 -4.18
N ARG A 18 -2.32 9.36 -4.22
CA ARG A 18 -2.22 10.54 -5.07
C ARG A 18 -1.27 11.60 -4.51
N ALA A 19 -1.11 11.68 -3.19
CA ALA A 19 -0.24 12.63 -2.52
C ALA A 19 1.24 12.19 -2.51
N MET A 20 1.52 10.90 -2.69
CA MET A 20 2.88 10.36 -2.79
C MET A 20 3.68 11.01 -3.93
N GLY A 21 4.93 11.36 -3.62
CA GLY A 21 5.94 11.79 -4.57
C GLY A 21 6.70 10.62 -5.20
N HIS A 22 7.61 10.94 -6.12
CA HIS A 22 8.53 9.95 -6.67
C HIS A 22 9.50 9.47 -5.59
N GLY A 23 9.59 8.15 -5.41
CA GLY A 23 10.43 7.53 -4.39
C GLY A 23 9.77 7.37 -3.02
N ASP A 24 8.51 7.80 -2.84
CA ASP A 24 7.75 7.48 -1.63
C ASP A 24 7.32 6.01 -1.63
N ASP A 25 7.38 5.38 -0.46
CA ASP A 25 7.02 3.98 -0.27
C ASP A 25 5.64 3.81 0.39
N VAL A 26 4.98 2.71 0.07
CA VAL A 26 3.75 2.25 0.74
C VAL A 26 3.84 0.78 1.08
N VAL A 27 3.42 0.42 2.30
CA VAL A 27 3.43 -0.97 2.78
C VAL A 27 2.02 -1.55 2.72
N LEU A 28 1.89 -2.70 2.04
CA LEU A 28 0.71 -3.55 2.14
C LEU A 28 0.93 -4.55 3.28
N ALA A 29 0.31 -4.28 4.42
CA ALA A 29 0.43 -5.08 5.62
C ALA A 29 -0.63 -6.20 5.67
N ASP A 30 -0.24 -7.39 6.11
CA ASP A 30 -1.18 -8.45 6.47
C ASP A 30 -1.76 -8.25 7.88
N MET A 31 -2.59 -9.18 8.34
CA MET A 31 -3.21 -9.10 9.68
C MET A 31 -2.25 -9.39 10.84
N ASN A 32 -1.07 -9.95 10.58
CA ASN A 32 -0.07 -10.27 11.60
C ASN A 32 0.94 -9.14 11.79
N PHE A 33 1.11 -8.28 10.79
CA PHE A 33 1.98 -7.12 10.86
C PHE A 33 1.48 -6.12 11.92
N PRO A 34 2.38 -5.50 12.72
CA PRO A 34 2.00 -4.54 13.77
C PRO A 34 1.63 -3.16 13.18
N ALA A 35 0.64 -3.14 12.29
CA ALA A 35 0.30 -2.02 11.43
C ALA A 35 -0.10 -0.76 12.21
N ASP A 36 -0.85 -0.90 13.30
CA ASP A 36 -1.23 0.23 14.15
C ASP A 36 -0.03 0.93 14.79
N ALA A 37 1.02 0.20 15.19
CA ALA A 37 2.23 0.80 15.74
C ALA A 37 3.04 1.50 14.66
N ILE A 38 3.36 0.77 13.59
CA ILE A 38 4.20 1.28 12.50
C ILE A 38 3.56 2.48 11.79
N ALA A 39 2.24 2.47 11.59
CA ALA A 39 1.57 3.57 10.88
C ALA A 39 1.70 4.93 11.61
N ARG A 40 1.88 4.93 12.94
CA ARG A 40 2.11 6.16 13.73
C ARG A 40 3.47 6.82 13.41
N GLU A 41 4.42 6.04 12.89
CA GLU A 41 5.75 6.50 12.50
C GLU A 41 5.82 6.90 11.02
N THR A 42 4.76 6.66 10.25
CA THR A 42 4.69 7.07 8.83
C THR A 42 4.24 8.52 8.68
N THR A 43 4.42 9.09 7.49
CA THR A 43 3.98 10.46 7.14
C THR A 43 2.50 10.73 7.45
N LEU A 44 1.64 9.71 7.37
CA LEU A 44 0.20 9.86 7.66
C LEU A 44 -0.13 9.76 9.15
N GLY A 45 0.77 9.22 9.97
CA GLY A 45 0.58 9.05 11.42
C GLY A 45 -0.60 8.15 11.82
N ARG A 46 -1.25 7.47 10.87
CA ARG A 46 -2.42 6.61 11.10
C ARG A 46 -2.50 5.47 10.09
N LEU A 47 -3.11 4.37 10.50
CA LEU A 47 -3.35 3.22 9.63
C LEU A 47 -4.47 3.49 8.63
N LEU A 48 -4.22 3.18 7.36
CA LEU A 48 -5.26 3.10 6.33
C LEU A 48 -5.76 1.66 6.23
N ARG A 49 -7.08 1.48 6.10
CA ARG A 49 -7.69 0.14 6.07
C ARG A 49 -8.25 -0.18 4.69
N MET A 50 -7.97 -1.40 4.23
CA MET A 50 -8.65 -2.05 3.11
C MET A 50 -9.21 -3.37 3.63
N GLU A 51 -10.48 -3.35 4.01
CA GLU A 51 -11.08 -4.45 4.77
C GLU A 51 -11.53 -5.60 3.86
N ASN A 52 -11.50 -6.83 4.41
CA ASN A 52 -12.05 -8.04 3.80
C ASN A 52 -11.48 -8.40 2.41
N ILE A 53 -10.20 -8.11 2.18
CA ILE A 53 -9.48 -8.52 0.97
C ILE A 53 -8.12 -9.11 1.33
N ASP A 54 -7.62 -10.03 0.49
CA ASP A 54 -6.26 -10.55 0.61
C ASP A 54 -5.21 -9.56 0.05
N SER A 55 -3.94 -9.76 0.42
CA SER A 55 -2.83 -8.90 -0.01
C SER A 55 -2.68 -8.83 -1.53
N GLY A 56 -3.01 -9.91 -2.26
CA GLY A 56 -2.96 -9.92 -3.72
C GLY A 56 -4.05 -9.03 -4.34
N ARG A 57 -5.26 -9.05 -3.79
CA ARG A 57 -6.37 -8.18 -4.18
C ARG A 57 -6.09 -6.71 -3.85
N ALA A 58 -5.48 -6.44 -2.70
CA ALA A 58 -5.01 -5.11 -2.32
C ALA A 58 -3.93 -4.61 -3.27
N ALA A 59 -2.92 -5.42 -3.57
CA ALA A 59 -1.85 -5.08 -4.51
C ALA A 59 -2.38 -4.77 -5.90
N ARG A 60 -3.32 -5.57 -6.44
CA ARG A 60 -3.97 -5.28 -7.73
C ARG A 60 -4.69 -3.94 -7.74
N ALA A 61 -5.41 -3.60 -6.67
CA ALA A 61 -6.10 -2.32 -6.56
C ALA A 61 -5.10 -1.15 -6.54
N VAL A 62 -4.09 -1.21 -5.68
CA VAL A 62 -3.08 -0.15 -5.54
C VAL A 62 -2.30 0.05 -6.84
N LEU A 63 -1.81 -1.03 -7.45
CA LEU A 63 -1.05 -0.98 -8.71
C LEU A 63 -1.89 -0.59 -9.93
N SER A 64 -3.23 -0.54 -9.81
CA SER A 64 -4.08 0.01 -10.87
C SER A 64 -3.96 1.53 -11.01
N VAL A 65 -3.43 2.22 -9.99
CA VAL A 65 -3.27 3.68 -9.97
C VAL A 65 -1.88 4.16 -9.56
N LEU A 66 -1.07 3.32 -8.88
CA LEU A 66 0.27 3.65 -8.42
C LEU A 66 1.33 3.08 -9.39
N PRO A 67 2.05 3.91 -10.15
CA PRO A 67 3.18 3.45 -10.94
C PRO A 67 4.36 3.07 -10.04
N LEU A 68 5.03 1.96 -10.36
CA LEU A 68 6.26 1.57 -9.68
C LEU A 68 7.48 2.31 -10.25
N ASP A 69 8.47 2.53 -9.40
CA ASP A 69 9.68 3.25 -9.77
C ASP A 69 10.57 2.43 -10.73
N SER A 70 10.74 2.92 -11.95
CA SER A 70 11.59 2.31 -12.98
C SER A 70 13.08 2.64 -12.86
N PHE A 71 13.47 3.55 -11.96
CA PHE A 71 14.86 3.97 -11.75
C PHE A 71 15.58 3.12 -10.71
N VAL A 72 14.86 2.25 -9.99
CA VAL A 72 15.42 1.33 -9.00
C VAL A 72 15.32 -0.12 -9.46
N LYS A 73 16.26 -0.95 -9.00
CA LYS A 73 16.32 -2.37 -9.37
C LYS A 73 15.16 -3.19 -8.79
N LYS A 74 14.67 -2.80 -7.61
CA LYS A 74 13.65 -3.54 -6.85
C LYS A 74 12.60 -2.56 -6.32
N PRO A 75 11.62 -2.13 -7.12
CA PRO A 75 10.57 -1.20 -6.68
C PRO A 75 9.47 -1.88 -5.86
N ALA A 76 9.62 -3.16 -5.55
CA ALA A 76 8.72 -3.92 -4.70
C ALA A 76 9.53 -4.94 -3.90
N GLU A 77 9.28 -4.98 -2.60
CA GLU A 77 9.98 -5.85 -1.66
C GLU A 77 8.97 -6.68 -0.85
N ARG A 78 9.47 -7.76 -0.25
CA ARG A 78 8.70 -8.61 0.67
C ARG A 78 9.56 -8.96 1.87
N MET A 79 8.91 -9.28 2.98
CA MET A 79 9.62 -9.88 4.11
C MET A 79 10.24 -11.22 3.70
N GLU A 80 11.46 -11.45 4.17
CA GLU A 80 12.11 -12.74 4.09
C GLU A 80 11.51 -13.70 5.11
N VAL A 81 11.44 -14.97 4.74
CA VAL A 81 11.00 -16.00 5.67
C VAL A 81 12.14 -16.27 6.63
N VAL A 82 11.88 -16.18 7.94
CA VAL A 82 12.90 -16.43 8.96
C VAL A 82 13.53 -17.82 8.78
N GLY A 83 14.86 -17.86 8.72
CA GLY A 83 15.63 -19.11 8.59
C GLY A 83 15.69 -19.67 7.17
N LYS A 84 15.39 -18.87 6.15
CA LYS A 84 15.61 -19.21 4.74
C LYS A 84 16.64 -18.30 4.10
#